data_AF-A0A0Q9PLD7-F1
#
_entry.id   AF-A0A0Q9PLD7-F1
#
_cell.length_a   1.000
_cell.length_b   1.000
_cell.length_c   1.000
_cell.angle_alpha   90.00
_cell.angle_beta   90.00
_cell.angle_gamma   90.00
#
_symmetry.space_group_name_H-M   'P 1'
#
loop_
_entity.id
_entity.type
_entity.pdbx_description
1 polymer ?
#
loop_
_entity_poly.entity_id
_entity_poly.type
_entity_poly.pdbx_seq_one_letter_code
_entity_poly.pdbx_strand_id
1 'polypeptide(L)'
;MTSAMASVPPQAGTEIFERILAAPSGLVVLDSKDVHALIDQFRAIARHTGQAVYLWQPDTGLGSLRDAHVRVPDCQRLGNALRYMQQSMHFGVYFLLGLELPLSAMDATLLRQLARAPKGHLRRVVLIDAPVALAEHLGELAVHLGSEDSQPRRLRLRDGRWLV
;
A
#
# COMPACT_ATOMS: atom_id res chain seq x y z
N MET A 1 -31.70 5.85 -12.15
CA MET A 1 -30.44 5.08 -12.36
C MET A 1 -29.62 5.20 -11.10
N THR A 2 -29.76 4.24 -10.19
CA THR A 2 -29.02 4.17 -8.92
C THR A 2 -27.77 3.34 -9.14
N SER A 3 -26.60 3.97 -9.19
CA SER A 3 -25.33 3.25 -9.11
C SER A 3 -25.25 2.57 -7.76
N ALA A 4 -25.33 1.24 -7.75
CA ALA A 4 -24.96 0.45 -6.60
C ALA A 4 -23.47 0.70 -6.31
N MET A 5 -23.17 1.34 -5.17
CA MET A 5 -21.83 1.34 -4.61
C MET A 5 -21.46 -0.11 -4.35
N ALA A 6 -20.64 -0.69 -5.22
CA ALA A 6 -20.09 -2.02 -5.03
C ALA A 6 -19.08 -1.92 -3.88
N SER A 7 -19.56 -2.08 -2.65
CA SER A 7 -18.69 -2.27 -1.49
C SER A 7 -17.82 -3.50 -1.76
N VAL A 8 -16.50 -3.35 -1.64
CA VAL A 8 -15.58 -4.48 -1.70
C VAL A 8 -16.03 -5.51 -0.65
N PRO A 9 -16.22 -6.80 -0.97
CA PRO A 9 -16.64 -7.78 0.02
C PRO A 9 -15.53 -7.98 1.08
N PRO A 10 -15.86 -8.20 2.36
CA PRO A 10 -14.87 -8.30 3.44
C PRO A 10 -13.85 -9.44 3.26
N GLN A 11 -14.20 -10.50 2.51
CA GLN A 11 -13.28 -11.57 2.14
C GLN A 11 -12.14 -11.05 1.23
N ALA A 12 -12.43 -10.12 0.32
CA ALA A 12 -11.42 -9.55 -0.56
C ALA A 12 -10.38 -8.71 0.21
N GLY A 13 -10.80 -8.00 1.28
CA GLY A 13 -9.87 -7.26 2.14
C GLY A 13 -8.85 -8.14 2.84
N THR A 14 -9.32 -9.28 3.37
CA THR A 14 -8.45 -10.28 4.01
C THR A 14 -7.48 -10.89 2.99
N GLU A 15 -7.97 -11.29 1.82
CA GLU A 15 -7.13 -11.84 0.76
C GLU A 15 -6.06 -10.85 0.28
N ILE A 16 -6.43 -9.57 0.07
CA ILE A 16 -5.48 -8.52 -0.27
C ILE A 16 -4.46 -8.33 0.86
N PHE A 17 -4.89 -8.34 2.11
CA PHE A 17 -3.99 -8.19 3.26
C PHE A 17 -2.97 -9.34 3.34
N GLU A 18 -3.40 -10.58 3.15
CA GLU A 18 -2.49 -11.74 3.10
C GLU A 18 -1.53 -11.64 1.92
N ARG A 19 -1.97 -11.18 0.74
CA ARG A 19 -1.08 -10.92 -0.41
C ARG A 19 -0.05 -9.83 -0.11
N ILE A 20 -0.45 -8.77 0.60
CA ILE A 20 0.45 -7.73 1.11
C ILE A 20 1.48 -8.37 2.06
N LEU A 21 1.06 -9.24 2.97
CA LEU A 21 1.97 -9.93 3.90
C LEU A 21 2.91 -10.93 3.21
N ALA A 22 2.47 -11.56 2.12
CA ALA A 22 3.26 -12.54 1.36
C ALA A 22 4.20 -11.92 0.31
N ALA A 23 4.09 -10.61 0.02
CA ALA A 23 4.87 -9.97 -1.03
C ALA A 23 6.40 -10.17 -0.82
N PRO A 24 7.20 -10.41 -1.88
CA PRO A 24 8.65 -10.56 -1.75
C PRO A 24 9.40 -9.24 -1.48
N SER A 25 8.82 -8.08 -1.83
CA SER A 25 9.41 -6.76 -1.61
C SER A 25 8.80 -6.06 -0.40
N GLY A 26 9.62 -5.37 0.40
CA GLY A 26 9.14 -4.53 1.51
C GLY A 26 8.20 -3.40 1.07
N LEU A 27 8.16 -3.09 -0.23
CA LEU A 27 7.30 -2.11 -0.85
C LEU A 27 6.25 -2.76 -1.75
N VAL A 28 5.01 -2.33 -1.58
CA VAL A 28 3.85 -2.76 -2.39
C VAL A 28 3.17 -1.53 -2.97
N VAL A 29 2.78 -1.59 -4.23
CA VAL A 29 1.84 -0.63 -4.83
C VAL A 29 0.48 -1.31 -4.89
N LEU A 30 -0.55 -0.67 -4.36
CA LEU A 30 -1.90 -1.21 -4.28
C LEU A 30 -2.87 -0.30 -5.03
N ASP A 31 -3.48 -0.83 -6.08
CA ASP A 31 -4.55 -0.14 -6.80
C ASP A 31 -5.90 -0.48 -6.14
N SER A 32 -6.66 0.56 -5.75
CA SER A 32 -7.97 0.40 -5.14
C SER A 32 -9.06 1.10 -5.95
N LYS A 33 -10.19 0.42 -6.13
CA LYS A 33 -11.41 1.02 -6.70
C LYS A 33 -12.17 1.85 -5.67
N ASP A 34 -12.05 1.49 -4.39
CA ASP A 34 -12.67 2.17 -3.25
C ASP A 34 -11.71 2.10 -2.06
N VAL A 35 -10.84 3.11 -1.96
CA VAL A 35 -9.85 3.20 -0.88
C VAL A 35 -10.49 3.30 0.50
N HIS A 36 -11.66 3.93 0.63
CA HIS A 36 -12.30 4.12 1.92
C HIS A 36 -12.81 2.79 2.47
N ALA A 37 -13.54 2.03 1.65
CA ALA A 37 -14.01 0.70 2.03
C ALA A 37 -12.83 -0.24 2.36
N LEU A 38 -11.74 -0.17 1.61
CA LEU A 38 -10.57 -0.99 1.84
C LEU A 38 -9.84 -0.65 3.15
N ILE A 39 -9.69 0.64 3.46
CA ILE A 39 -9.11 1.09 4.75
C ILE A 39 -9.99 0.67 5.92
N ASP A 40 -11.32 0.70 5.78
CA ASP A 40 -12.24 0.23 6.82
C ASP A 40 -12.12 -1.28 7.06
N GLN A 41 -11.88 -2.07 6.00
CA GLN A 41 -11.58 -3.49 6.12
C GLN A 41 -10.25 -3.74 6.83
N PHE A 42 -9.18 -3.02 6.46
CA PHE A 42 -7.88 -3.14 7.15
C PHE A 42 -7.96 -2.69 8.61
N ARG A 43 -8.78 -1.68 8.91
CA ARG A 43 -9.10 -1.26 10.28
C ARG A 43 -9.79 -2.37 11.06
N ALA A 44 -10.78 -3.04 10.46
CA ALA A 44 -11.42 -4.20 11.06
C ALA A 44 -10.40 -5.31 11.32
N ILE A 45 -9.57 -5.67 10.33
CA ILE A 45 -8.51 -6.68 10.47
C ILE A 45 -7.58 -6.32 11.62
N ALA A 46 -7.02 -5.11 11.64
CA ALA A 46 -6.09 -4.67 12.68
C ALA A 46 -6.69 -4.73 14.11
N ARG A 47 -7.98 -4.42 14.25
CA ARG A 47 -8.70 -4.52 15.53
C ARG A 47 -8.92 -5.96 15.98
N HIS A 48 -9.26 -6.85 15.04
CA HIS A 48 -9.53 -8.26 15.36
C HIS A 48 -8.25 -9.06 15.61
N THR A 49 -7.19 -8.83 14.82
CA THR A 49 -5.93 -9.58 14.92
C THR A 49 -4.93 -8.95 15.88
N GLY A 50 -5.15 -7.69 16.28
CA GLY A 50 -4.22 -6.91 17.08
C GLY A 50 -2.95 -6.48 16.32
N GLN A 51 -2.86 -6.76 15.02
CA GLN A 51 -1.69 -6.46 14.19
C GLN A 51 -1.39 -4.95 14.15
N ALA A 52 -0.10 -4.63 14.09
CA ALA A 52 0.40 -3.26 14.01
C ALA A 52 0.22 -2.71 12.58
N VAL A 53 -0.94 -2.12 12.33
CA VAL A 53 -1.30 -1.53 11.04
C VAL A 53 -1.47 -0.03 11.20
N TYR A 54 -0.89 0.72 10.28
CA TYR A 54 -0.85 2.18 10.31
C TYR A 54 -1.25 2.78 8.96
N LEU A 55 -1.82 3.98 9.00
CA LEU A 55 -2.13 4.78 7.84
C LEU A 55 -1.45 6.14 7.98
N TRP A 56 -0.74 6.56 6.95
CA TRP A 56 -0.22 7.92 6.79
C TRP A 56 -1.00 8.64 5.69
N GLN A 57 -1.39 9.88 5.97
CA GLN A 57 -1.95 10.82 4.99
C GLN A 57 -1.30 12.19 5.20
N PRO A 58 -1.22 13.05 4.16
CA PRO A 58 -0.64 14.38 4.27
C PRO A 58 -1.23 15.21 5.42
N ASP A 59 -2.55 15.16 5.58
CA ASP A 59 -3.28 16.00 6.54
C ASP A 59 -3.23 15.49 7.98
N THR A 60 -3.11 14.17 8.16
CA THR A 60 -3.30 13.53 9.47
C THR A 60 -2.03 12.89 10.03
N GLY A 61 -0.99 12.75 9.22
CA GLY A 61 0.24 12.05 9.58
C GLY A 61 0.02 10.55 9.81
N LEU A 62 0.97 9.90 10.46
CA LEU A 62 0.93 8.46 10.72
C LEU A 62 0.07 8.13 11.96
N GLY A 63 -0.99 7.35 11.77
CA GLY A 63 -1.88 6.90 12.83
C GLY A 63 -2.10 5.39 12.84
N SER A 64 -2.48 4.83 13.99
CA SER A 64 -2.85 3.41 14.07
C SER A 64 -4.24 3.18 13.49
N LEU A 65 -4.40 2.14 12.67
CA LEU A 65 -5.74 1.67 12.27
C LEU A 65 -6.40 0.83 13.37
N ARG A 66 -5.61 0.23 14.28
CA ARG A 66 -6.15 -0.50 15.43
C ARG A 66 -6.81 0.45 16.42
N ASP A 67 -6.12 1.54 16.77
CA ASP A 67 -6.59 2.55 17.71
C ASP A 67 -6.67 3.93 17.04
N ALA A 68 -7.91 4.41 16.86
CA ALA A 68 -8.19 5.65 16.14
C ALA A 68 -7.63 6.91 16.82
N HIS A 69 -7.36 6.87 18.13
CA HIS A 69 -6.81 8.00 18.88
C HIS A 69 -5.28 7.99 18.93
N VAL A 70 -4.64 6.88 18.57
CA VAL A 70 -3.18 6.77 18.58
C VAL A 70 -2.60 7.35 17.28
N ARG A 71 -1.74 8.34 17.46
CA ARG A 71 -0.88 8.90 16.42
C ARG A 71 0.58 8.62 16.77
N VAL A 72 1.39 8.41 15.73
CA VAL A 72 2.83 8.29 15.91
C VAL A 72 3.43 9.70 15.98
N PRO A 73 4.11 10.06 17.07
CA PRO A 73 4.72 11.38 17.23
C PRO A 73 5.66 11.71 16.07
N ASP A 74 5.76 13.01 15.74
CA ASP A 74 6.64 13.57 14.72
C ASP A 74 6.49 13.02 13.28
N CYS A 75 5.50 12.15 13.04
CA CYS A 75 5.27 11.51 11.74
C CYS A 75 4.19 12.19 10.89
N GLN A 76 4.03 13.52 11.03
CA GLN A 76 3.15 14.32 10.16
C GLN A 76 3.75 14.44 8.75
N ARG A 77 5.05 14.71 8.67
CA ARG A 77 5.78 14.81 7.40
C ARG A 77 6.17 13.43 6.88
N LEU A 78 6.04 13.22 5.57
CA LEU A 78 6.38 11.97 4.90
C LEU A 78 7.78 11.46 5.27
N GLY A 79 8.81 12.29 5.15
CA GLY A 79 10.18 11.88 5.45
C GLY A 79 10.40 11.41 6.90
N ASN A 80 9.66 11.95 7.87
CA ASN A 80 9.70 11.46 9.24
C ASN A 80 9.01 10.11 9.37
N ALA A 81 7.84 9.95 8.75
CA ALA A 81 7.13 8.68 8.72
C ALA A 81 7.97 7.57 8.05
N LEU A 82 8.63 7.86 6.92
CA LEU A 82 9.51 6.90 6.24
C LEU A 82 10.72 6.51 7.10
N ARG A 83 11.34 7.46 7.81
CA ARG A 83 12.42 7.16 8.76
C ARG A 83 11.94 6.30 9.92
N TYR A 84 10.77 6.61 10.47
CA TYR A 84 10.13 5.80 11.51
C TYR A 84 9.90 4.36 11.03
N MET A 85 9.33 4.19 9.83
CA MET A 85 9.12 2.88 9.22
C MET A 85 10.43 2.11 9.06
N GLN A 86 11.49 2.78 8.59
CA GLN A 86 12.80 2.17 8.37
C GLN A 86 13.45 1.70 9.67
N GLN A 87 13.29 2.46 10.75
CA GLN A 87 13.91 2.22 12.05
C GLN A 87 13.07 1.33 12.96
N SER A 88 11.82 1.04 12.59
CA SER A 88 10.90 0.23 13.39
C SER A 88 11.46 -1.17 13.65
N MET A 89 11.56 -1.54 14.92
CA MET A 89 12.08 -2.83 15.39
C MET A 89 11.00 -3.92 15.44
N HIS A 90 9.79 -3.67 14.96
CA HIS A 90 8.68 -4.61 15.07
C HIS A 90 8.00 -4.84 13.72
N PHE A 91 7.13 -5.85 13.72
CA PHE A 91 6.17 -6.04 12.64
C PHE A 91 5.39 -4.74 12.40
N GLY A 92 5.18 -4.38 11.14
CA GLY A 92 4.34 -3.24 10.82
C GLY A 92 3.91 -3.22 9.36
N VAL A 93 2.62 -2.98 9.11
CA VAL A 93 2.08 -2.68 7.79
C VAL A 93 1.69 -1.20 7.77
N TYR A 94 2.30 -0.44 6.85
CA TYR A 94 2.18 1.00 6.76
C TYR A 94 1.57 1.37 5.41
N PHE A 95 0.34 1.86 5.44
CA PHE A 95 -0.33 2.39 4.26
C PHE A 95 0.01 3.86 4.08
N LEU A 96 0.44 4.25 2.87
CA LEU A 96 0.63 5.63 2.45
C LEU A 96 -0.46 5.97 1.44
N LEU A 97 -1.25 7.00 1.74
CA LEU A 97 -2.32 7.48 0.87
C LEU A 97 -2.14 8.97 0.60
N GLY A 98 -2.39 9.40 -0.64
CA GLY A 98 -2.31 10.81 -1.02
C GLY A 98 -0.89 11.34 -1.13
N LEU A 99 0.05 10.55 -1.66
CA LEU A 99 1.41 11.03 -1.89
C LEU A 99 1.44 12.08 -3.01
N GLU A 100 2.00 13.25 -2.69
CA GLU A 100 2.20 14.33 -3.66
C GLU A 100 3.57 14.22 -4.34
N LEU A 101 3.62 14.59 -5.62
CA LEU A 101 4.85 14.64 -6.42
C LEU A 101 5.24 16.09 -6.73
N PRO A 102 6.55 16.38 -6.89
CA PRO A 102 7.67 15.44 -6.82
C PRO A 102 8.06 15.08 -5.37
N LEU A 103 8.49 13.83 -5.16
CA LEU A 103 9.14 13.47 -3.91
C LEU A 103 10.50 14.17 -3.79
N SER A 104 10.88 14.50 -2.55
CA SER A 104 12.27 14.90 -2.30
C SER A 104 13.23 13.75 -2.61
N ALA A 105 14.46 14.06 -3.00
CA ALA A 105 15.49 13.04 -3.26
C ALA A 105 15.75 12.14 -2.03
N MET A 106 15.56 12.69 -0.83
CA MET A 106 15.66 11.96 0.43
C MET A 106 14.52 10.94 0.57
N ASP A 107 13.26 11.38 0.38
CA ASP A 107 12.09 10.50 0.52
C ASP A 107 12.08 9.39 -0.52
N ALA A 108 12.45 9.71 -1.76
CA ALA A 108 12.64 8.71 -2.82
C ALA A 108 13.73 7.68 -2.47
N THR A 109 14.81 8.12 -1.81
CA THR A 109 15.87 7.21 -1.34
C THR A 109 15.40 6.32 -0.21
N LEU A 110 14.64 6.86 0.75
CA LEU A 110 14.07 6.09 1.86
C LEU A 110 13.09 5.02 1.35
N LEU A 111 12.21 5.36 0.40
CA LEU A 111 11.31 4.38 -0.23
C LEU A 111 12.07 3.23 -0.90
N ARG A 112 13.13 3.53 -1.67
CA ARG A 112 13.98 2.49 -2.29
C ARG A 112 14.71 1.63 -1.26
N GLN A 113 15.05 2.19 -0.09
CA GLN A 113 15.63 1.41 1.00
C GLN A 113 14.58 0.50 1.66
N LEU A 114 13.35 0.98 1.83
CA LEU A 114 12.21 0.24 2.37
C LEU A 114 11.72 -0.89 1.45
N ALA A 115 11.97 -0.79 0.14
CA ALA A 115 11.70 -1.87 -0.81
C ALA A 115 12.53 -3.14 -0.55
N ARG A 116 13.72 -3.01 0.05
CA ARG A 116 14.57 -4.17 0.33
C ARG A 116 13.89 -5.06 1.36
N ALA A 117 13.94 -6.38 1.12
CA ALA A 117 13.39 -7.37 2.04
C ALA A 117 13.95 -7.14 3.48
N PRO A 118 13.09 -7.04 4.50
CA PRO A 118 13.52 -6.80 5.87
C PRO A 118 14.43 -7.94 6.36
N LYS A 119 15.63 -7.62 6.86
CA LYS A 119 16.42 -8.57 7.65
C LYS A 119 15.85 -8.57 9.08
N GLY A 120 14.97 -9.50 9.41
CA GLY A 120 14.34 -9.61 10.73
C GLY A 120 12.82 -9.42 10.66
N HIS A 121 12.28 -8.43 11.37
CA HIS A 121 10.83 -8.22 11.46
C HIS A 121 10.23 -7.74 10.13
N LEU A 122 9.07 -8.30 9.78
CA LEU A 122 8.37 -7.96 8.55
C LEU A 122 7.82 -6.53 8.63
N ARG A 123 8.32 -5.66 7.74
CA ARG A 123 7.84 -4.30 7.55
C ARG A 123 7.37 -4.17 6.11
N ARG A 124 6.08 -3.86 5.95
CA ARG A 124 5.50 -3.61 4.64
C ARG A 124 5.07 -2.17 4.52
N VAL A 125 5.57 -1.48 3.51
CA VAL A 125 5.09 -0.17 3.10
C VAL A 125 4.21 -0.37 1.88
N VAL A 126 2.99 0.12 1.94
CA VAL A 126 1.98 -0.06 0.89
C VAL A 126 1.57 1.32 0.39
N LEU A 127 1.83 1.59 -0.88
CA LEU A 127 1.44 2.81 -1.55
C LEU A 127 0.05 2.57 -2.16
N ILE A 128 -0.98 3.20 -1.62
CA ILE A 128 -2.34 3.07 -2.15
C ILE A 128 -2.54 4.15 -3.21
N ASP A 129 -3.00 3.74 -4.40
CA ASP A 129 -3.29 4.61 -5.53
C ASP A 129 -2.12 5.57 -5.82
N ALA A 130 -0.90 5.00 -5.84
CA ALA A 130 0.32 5.76 -6.05
C ALA A 130 0.28 6.47 -7.41
N PRO A 131 0.76 7.73 -7.52
CA PRO A 131 0.87 8.40 -8.80
C PRO A 131 1.66 7.56 -9.80
N VAL A 132 1.20 7.46 -11.06
CA VAL A 132 1.80 6.59 -12.09
C VAL A 132 3.30 6.80 -12.23
N ALA A 133 3.76 8.06 -12.26
CA ALA A 133 5.18 8.40 -12.34
C ALA A 133 6.01 7.85 -11.17
N LEU A 134 5.43 7.77 -9.95
CA LEU A 134 6.08 7.16 -8.80
C LEU A 134 6.14 5.63 -8.94
N ALA A 135 5.04 5.02 -9.36
CA ALA A 135 4.97 3.58 -9.57
C ALA A 135 5.98 3.12 -10.65
N GLU A 136 6.07 3.85 -11.77
CA GLU A 136 7.07 3.63 -12.82
C GLU A 136 8.51 3.82 -12.32
N HIS A 137 8.75 4.85 -11.50
CA HIS A 137 10.07 5.10 -10.91
C HIS A 137 10.53 3.97 -9.98
N LEU A 138 9.59 3.35 -9.26
CA LEU A 138 9.89 2.23 -8.37
C LEU A 138 10.10 0.93 -9.16
N GLY A 139 9.32 0.72 -10.23
CA GLY A 139 9.44 -0.45 -11.10
C GLY A 139 9.51 -1.76 -10.31
N GLU A 140 10.50 -2.60 -10.63
CA GLU A 140 10.72 -3.91 -9.99
C GLU A 140 11.08 -3.84 -8.50
N LEU A 141 11.31 -2.66 -7.92
CA LEU A 141 11.52 -2.52 -6.49
C LEU A 141 10.22 -2.71 -5.70
N ALA A 142 9.05 -2.49 -6.30
CA ALA A 142 7.76 -2.65 -5.65
C ALA A 142 6.98 -3.82 -6.25
N VAL A 143 6.23 -4.53 -5.40
CA VAL A 143 5.27 -5.53 -5.86
C VAL A 143 3.94 -4.84 -6.12
N HIS A 144 3.42 -4.94 -7.33
CA HIS A 144 2.12 -4.38 -7.67
C HIS A 144 1.02 -5.38 -7.35
N LEU A 145 0.07 -4.96 -6.53
CA LEU A 145 -1.16 -5.68 -6.22
C LEU A 145 -2.33 -4.85 -6.74
N GLY A 146 -3.09 -5.41 -7.67
CA GLY A 146 -4.34 -4.81 -8.14
C GLY A 146 -5.51 -5.76 -7.92
N SER A 147 -6.72 -5.22 -8.10
CA SER A 147 -7.99 -5.94 -8.25
C SER A 147 -8.00 -6.81 -9.53
N GLU A 148 -7.01 -7.68 -9.71
CA GLU A 148 -6.84 -8.76 -10.70
C GLU A 148 -7.17 -8.57 -12.21
N ASP A 149 -7.68 -7.43 -12.71
CA ASP A 149 -8.18 -7.31 -14.10
C ASP A 149 -7.59 -6.14 -14.92
N SER A 150 -6.52 -5.50 -14.46
CA SER A 150 -5.99 -4.28 -15.11
C SER A 150 -4.61 -4.43 -15.74
N GLN A 151 -4.07 -5.65 -15.87
CA GLN A 151 -3.13 -5.88 -16.96
C GLN A 151 -3.96 -6.09 -18.24
N PRO A 152 -3.85 -5.27 -19.30
CA PRO A 152 -4.21 -5.77 -20.60
C PRO A 152 -3.33 -7.00 -20.80
N ARG A 153 -3.92 -8.20 -20.84
CA ARG A 153 -3.25 -9.37 -21.42
C ARG A 153 -2.60 -8.83 -22.68
N ARG A 154 -1.27 -8.92 -22.81
CA ARG A 154 -0.61 -8.51 -24.05
C ARG A 154 -1.17 -9.40 -25.14
N LEU A 155 -2.23 -8.90 -25.76
CA LEU A 155 -2.84 -9.52 -26.90
C LEU A 155 -1.82 -9.36 -28.02
N ARG A 156 -1.03 -10.41 -28.25
CA ARG A 156 -0.16 -10.45 -29.41
C ARG A 156 -1.02 -10.91 -30.56
N LEU A 157 -1.14 -10.06 -31.58
CA LEU A 157 -1.61 -10.48 -32.89
C LEU A 157 -0.68 -11.59 -33.38
N ARG A 158 -1.20 -12.82 -33.44
CA ARG A 158 -0.59 -13.89 -34.22
C ARG A 158 -1.56 -14.18 -35.36
N ASP A 159 -1.13 -13.88 -36.57
CA ASP A 159 -1.82 -14.26 -37.81
C ASP A 159 -3.25 -13.71 -37.95
N GLY A 160 -3.54 -12.52 -37.43
CA GLY A 160 -4.86 -11.88 -37.56
C GLY A 160 -5.94 -12.44 -36.63
N ARG A 161 -5.60 -13.28 -35.64
CA ARG A 161 -6.54 -13.81 -34.65
C ARG A 161 -6.15 -13.41 -33.23
N TRP A 162 -7.14 -12.91 -32.48
CA TRP A 162 -7.03 -12.67 -31.05
C TRP A 162 -7.10 -14.03 -30.32
N LEU A 163 -6.13 -14.34 -29.46
CA LEU A 163 -6.15 -15.52 -28.60
C LEU A 163 -6.46 -15.08 -27.16
N VAL A 164 -7.45 -15.73 -26.55
CA VAL A 164 -7.87 -15.57 -25.15
C VAL A 164 -7.02 -16.46 -24.26
#